data_AF-A0A821G3M0-F1
#
_entry.id   AF-A0A821G3M0-F1
#
_cell.length_a   1.000
_cell.length_b   1.000
_cell.length_c   1.000
_cell.angle_alpha   90.00
_cell.angle_beta   90.00
_cell.angle_gamma   90.00
#
_symmetry.space_group_name_H-M   'P 1'
#
loop_
_entity.id
_entity.type
_entity.pdbx_description
1 polymer ?
#
loop_
_entity_poly.entity_id
_entity_poly.type
_entity_poly.pdbx_seq_one_letter_code
_entity_poly.pdbx_strand_id
1 'polypeptide(L)'
;MACKAFFRRNAVRLGTYEFICPKDGDCPITHTYRRLCNCCRLAKCFRVGMQKDLILSEAAKEARRQTVTQNRQKRELALKTKCLDLIPASKIKHLACNSLSNLSESDRLLLGNVFNAYESTCMVIKNSQFPEFPSRKHTHLFEYLNEYSSIHKVLIEYFKIIPEFNNLSIADKICLIRNQFGVIININEAIIHRGITTNLVVSSSNVYGVHITNRILKSIERIIPFTHDPILLKLLLIIVAFCSGNYRNRNDTGMDQICNDTLSIYYAQNIYVELLWKYILSHS
;
A
#
# COMPACT_ATOMS: atom_id res chain seq x y z
N MET A 1 -24.15 19.73 -11.80
CA MET A 1 -24.26 18.27 -12.03
C MET A 1 -24.52 17.97 -13.51
N ALA A 2 -23.81 17.01 -14.10
CA ALA A 2 -23.94 16.63 -15.52
C ALA A 2 -25.27 15.92 -15.82
N CYS A 3 -25.80 16.04 -17.05
CA CYS A 3 -27.10 15.48 -17.44
C CYS A 3 -27.12 13.94 -17.39
N LYS A 4 -26.00 13.27 -17.68
CA LYS A 4 -25.87 11.80 -17.56
C LYS A 4 -26.11 11.30 -16.13
N ALA A 5 -25.50 11.95 -15.13
CA ALA A 5 -25.66 11.57 -13.72
C ALA A 5 -27.02 12.01 -13.15
N PHE A 6 -27.58 13.11 -13.67
CA PHE A 6 -28.94 13.54 -13.35
C PHE A 6 -29.98 12.52 -13.85
N PHE A 7 -29.88 12.09 -15.11
CA PHE A 7 -30.80 11.12 -15.71
C PHE A 7 -30.78 9.78 -14.96
N ARG A 8 -29.59 9.23 -14.68
CA ARG A 8 -29.46 7.96 -13.94
C ARG A 8 -30.16 7.95 -12.58
N ARG A 9 -30.25 9.09 -11.89
CA ARG A 9 -30.89 9.20 -10.57
C ARG A 9 -32.40 9.44 -10.64
N ASN A 10 -32.90 10.00 -11.74
CA ASN A 10 -34.26 10.52 -11.82
C ASN A 10 -35.10 9.90 -12.93
N ALA A 11 -34.54 9.05 -13.80
CA ALA A 11 -35.25 8.45 -14.95
C ALA A 11 -36.53 7.69 -14.58
N VAL A 12 -36.62 7.17 -13.35
CA VAL A 12 -37.82 6.46 -12.85
C VAL A 12 -38.84 7.37 -12.16
N ARG A 13 -38.52 8.65 -11.99
CA ARG A 13 -39.32 9.63 -11.23
C ARG A 13 -40.15 10.56 -12.12
N LEU A 14 -40.08 10.40 -13.45
CA LEU A 14 -40.92 11.21 -14.35
C LEU A 14 -42.39 10.89 -14.10
N GLY A 15 -43.22 11.91 -13.87
CA GLY A 15 -44.65 11.73 -13.58
C GLY A 15 -44.98 11.51 -12.11
N THR A 16 -44.00 11.54 -11.20
CA THR A 16 -44.29 11.61 -9.75
C THR A 16 -44.52 13.06 -9.33
N TYR A 17 -45.19 13.26 -8.18
CA TYR A 17 -45.47 14.59 -7.62
C TYR A 17 -44.20 15.42 -7.35
N GLU A 18 -43.05 14.77 -7.14
CA GLU A 18 -41.74 15.41 -6.95
C GLU A 18 -41.14 15.98 -8.26
N PHE A 19 -41.73 15.66 -9.41
CA PHE A 19 -41.25 16.03 -10.74
C PHE A 19 -42.28 16.85 -11.53
N ILE A 20 -42.91 17.82 -10.86
CA ILE A 20 -43.82 18.79 -11.47
C ILE A 20 -43.04 20.03 -11.93
N CYS A 21 -43.42 20.60 -13.08
CA CYS A 21 -42.86 21.87 -13.52
C CYS A 21 -43.46 23.02 -12.68
N PRO A 22 -42.65 23.93 -12.13
CA PRO A 22 -43.16 25.11 -11.42
C PRO A 22 -43.73 26.20 -12.36
N LYS A 23 -43.76 25.93 -13.68
CA LYS A 23 -44.24 26.80 -14.76
C LYS A 23 -45.03 25.94 -15.75
N ASP A 24 -45.07 26.31 -17.03
CA ASP A 24 -45.92 25.67 -18.06
C ASP A 24 -45.28 24.47 -18.78
N GLY A 25 -44.32 23.79 -18.15
CA GLY A 25 -43.70 22.59 -18.74
C GLY A 25 -42.70 22.83 -19.90
N ASP A 26 -42.41 24.09 -20.27
CA ASP A 26 -41.48 24.43 -21.37
C ASP A 26 -40.25 25.25 -20.93
N CYS A 27 -39.70 24.94 -19.75
CA CYS A 27 -38.53 25.68 -19.24
C CYS A 27 -37.28 25.49 -20.14
N PRO A 28 -36.56 26.58 -20.48
CA PRO A 28 -35.34 26.50 -21.29
C PRO A 28 -34.21 25.82 -20.52
N ILE A 29 -33.72 24.70 -21.05
CA ILE A 29 -32.63 23.91 -20.44
C ILE A 29 -31.30 24.24 -21.13
N THR A 30 -30.55 25.18 -20.54
CA THR A 30 -29.21 25.61 -20.94
C THR A 30 -28.17 25.25 -19.86
N HIS A 31 -26.87 25.49 -20.12
CA HIS A 31 -25.82 25.22 -19.14
C HIS A 31 -26.06 25.90 -17.78
N THR A 32 -26.54 27.15 -17.83
CA THR A 32 -26.83 28.03 -16.69
C THR A 32 -28.15 27.66 -16.00
N TYR A 33 -29.21 27.44 -16.76
CA TYR A 33 -30.58 27.34 -16.22
C TYR A 33 -31.10 25.91 -16.00
N ARG A 34 -30.35 24.88 -16.41
CA ARG A 34 -30.72 23.45 -16.24
C ARG A 34 -30.96 22.99 -14.80
N ARG A 35 -30.68 23.79 -13.77
CA ARG A 35 -30.97 23.43 -12.36
C ARG A 35 -32.31 23.96 -11.86
N LEU A 36 -32.94 24.88 -12.60
CA LEU A 36 -34.15 25.57 -12.17
C LEU A 36 -35.42 24.73 -12.31
N CYS A 37 -35.45 23.76 -13.23
CA CYS A 37 -36.59 22.88 -13.40
C CYS A 37 -36.13 21.44 -13.66
N ASN A 38 -36.30 20.58 -12.65
CA ASN A 38 -35.95 19.16 -12.76
C ASN A 38 -36.90 18.43 -13.72
N CYS A 39 -38.19 18.80 -13.76
CA CYS A 39 -39.20 18.26 -14.67
C CYS A 39 -38.81 18.43 -16.14
N CYS A 40 -38.71 19.68 -16.63
CA CYS A 40 -38.35 19.96 -18.03
C CYS A 40 -36.95 19.44 -18.38
N ARG A 41 -36.03 19.41 -17.42
CA ARG A 41 -34.70 18.84 -17.63
C ARG A 41 -34.77 17.33 -17.89
N LEU A 42 -35.56 16.59 -17.10
CA LEU A 42 -35.73 15.16 -17.26
C LEU A 42 -36.49 14.83 -18.55
N ALA A 43 -37.56 15.59 -18.84
CA ALA A 43 -38.29 15.48 -20.10
C ALA A 43 -37.38 15.72 -21.32
N LYS A 44 -36.49 16.71 -21.26
CA LYS A 44 -35.49 16.94 -22.31
C LYS A 44 -34.50 15.78 -22.42
N CYS A 45 -34.06 15.17 -21.31
CA CYS A 45 -33.20 13.99 -21.35
C CYS A 45 -33.83 12.84 -22.13
N PHE A 46 -35.13 12.58 -21.94
CA PHE A 46 -35.85 11.59 -22.74
C PHE A 46 -35.99 12.02 -24.21
N ARG A 47 -36.31 13.30 -24.46
CA ARG A 47 -36.45 13.85 -25.83
C ARG A 47 -35.18 13.72 -26.66
N VAL A 48 -34.00 13.82 -26.04
CA VAL A 48 -32.70 13.62 -26.71
C VAL A 48 -32.27 12.14 -26.77
N GLY A 49 -33.16 11.20 -26.42
CA GLY A 49 -32.94 9.77 -26.61
C GLY A 49 -32.29 9.03 -25.43
N MET A 50 -32.22 9.61 -24.23
CA MET A 50 -31.76 8.84 -23.06
C MET A 50 -32.82 7.79 -22.68
N GLN A 51 -32.42 6.52 -22.65
CA GLN A 51 -33.31 5.40 -22.35
C GLN A 51 -33.16 4.95 -20.90
N LYS A 52 -34.28 4.86 -20.17
CA LYS A 52 -34.28 4.39 -18.77
C LYS A 52 -33.94 2.91 -18.65
N ASP A 53 -34.28 2.12 -19.67
CA ASP A 53 -34.11 0.66 -19.67
C ASP A 53 -32.63 0.25 -19.78
N LEU A 54 -31.76 1.16 -20.24
CA LEU A 54 -30.31 1.00 -20.24
C LEU A 54 -29.66 1.35 -18.89
N ILE A 55 -30.43 1.79 -17.90
CA ILE A 55 -29.95 1.94 -16.53
C ILE A 55 -30.05 0.58 -15.85
N LEU A 56 -28.91 0.08 -15.37
CA LEU A 56 -28.85 -1.16 -14.58
C LEU A 56 -29.91 -1.16 -13.47
N SER A 57 -30.74 -2.18 -13.47
CA SER A 57 -31.72 -2.42 -12.40
C SER A 57 -31.01 -2.65 -11.06
N GLU A 58 -31.71 -2.42 -9.95
CA GLU A 58 -31.15 -2.70 -8.62
C GLU A 58 -30.75 -4.18 -8.48
N ALA A 59 -31.54 -5.09 -9.05
CA ALA A 59 -31.21 -6.51 -9.12
C ALA A 59 -29.91 -6.77 -9.90
N ALA A 60 -29.70 -6.11 -11.05
CA ALA A 60 -28.47 -6.27 -11.83
C ALA A 60 -27.25 -5.62 -11.15
N LYS A 61 -27.44 -4.54 -10.40
CA LYS A 61 -26.39 -3.95 -9.56
C LYS A 61 -25.99 -4.90 -8.43
N GLU A 62 -26.97 -5.55 -7.81
CA GLU A 62 -26.73 -6.52 -6.75
C GLU A 62 -26.05 -7.77 -7.26
N ALA A 63 -26.50 -8.32 -8.39
CA ALA A 63 -25.84 -9.43 -9.06
C ALA A 63 -24.37 -9.08 -9.39
N ARG A 64 -24.11 -7.86 -9.90
CA ARG A 64 -22.74 -7.39 -10.15
C ARG A 64 -21.92 -7.30 -8.87
N ARG A 65 -22.49 -6.81 -7.76
CA ARG A 65 -21.82 -6.78 -6.45
C ARG A 65 -21.48 -8.20 -5.98
N GLN A 66 -22.42 -9.14 -6.09
CA GLN A 66 -22.21 -10.54 -5.74
C GLN A 66 -21.14 -11.21 -6.61
N THR A 67 -21.14 -10.99 -7.92
CA THR A 67 -20.09 -11.50 -8.83
C THR A 67 -18.72 -10.91 -8.48
N VAL A 68 -18.64 -9.63 -8.11
CA VAL A 68 -17.38 -9.01 -7.66
C VAL A 68 -16.91 -9.64 -6.35
N THR A 69 -17.79 -9.86 -5.37
CA THR A 69 -17.47 -10.52 -4.10
C THR A 69 -17.04 -11.97 -4.32
N GLN A 70 -17.73 -12.73 -5.16
CA GLN A 70 -17.36 -14.11 -5.51
C GLN A 70 -16.03 -14.17 -6.26
N ASN A 71 -15.76 -13.23 -7.18
CA ASN A 71 -14.47 -13.14 -7.87
C ASN A 71 -13.35 -12.74 -6.90
N ARG A 72 -13.64 -11.92 -5.89
CA ARG A 72 -12.71 -11.62 -4.79
C ARG A 72 -12.40 -12.87 -3.97
N GLN A 73 -13.42 -13.62 -3.56
CA GLN A 73 -13.25 -14.90 -2.83
C GLN A 73 -12.49 -15.94 -3.66
N LYS A 74 -12.78 -16.05 -4.97
CA LYS A 74 -12.05 -16.93 -5.89
C LYS A 74 -10.60 -16.49 -6.06
N ARG A 75 -10.31 -15.19 -6.09
CA ARG A 75 -8.94 -14.66 -6.09
C ARG A 75 -8.22 -14.94 -4.78
N GLU A 76 -8.88 -14.80 -3.64
CA GLU A 76 -8.34 -15.15 -2.31
C GLU A 76 -8.04 -16.66 -2.22
N LEU A 77 -8.92 -17.50 -2.76
CA LEU A 77 -8.69 -18.96 -2.83
C LEU A 77 -7.55 -19.30 -3.80
N ALA A 78 -7.51 -18.67 -4.97
CA ALA A 78 -6.43 -18.85 -5.93
C ALA A 78 -5.08 -18.35 -5.37
N LEU A 79 -5.07 -17.31 -4.53
CA LEU A 79 -3.88 -16.83 -3.83
C LEU A 79 -3.35 -17.85 -2.81
N LYS A 80 -4.25 -18.56 -2.12
CA LYS A 80 -3.87 -19.70 -1.26
C LYS A 80 -3.25 -20.84 -2.07
N THR A 81 -3.70 -21.06 -3.31
CA THR A 81 -3.24 -22.15 -4.18
C THR A 81 -1.98 -21.80 -4.99
N LYS A 82 -1.70 -20.51 -5.26
CA LYS A 82 -0.55 -20.06 -6.07
C LYS A 82 0.78 -19.95 -5.31
N CYS A 83 0.83 -20.52 -4.11
CA CYS A 83 2.06 -20.77 -3.35
C CYS A 83 2.76 -22.01 -3.94
N LEU A 84 3.15 -21.99 -5.22
CA LEU A 84 3.82 -23.11 -5.87
C LEU A 84 4.86 -22.58 -6.86
N ASP A 85 5.85 -21.90 -6.29
CA ASP A 85 7.26 -21.92 -6.69
C ASP A 85 8.08 -21.66 -5.42
N LEU A 86 7.79 -22.47 -4.39
CA LEU A 86 8.31 -22.31 -3.03
C LEU A 86 9.71 -22.93 -2.93
N ILE A 87 10.64 -22.20 -2.32
CA ILE A 87 11.94 -22.77 -1.93
C ILE A 87 11.68 -23.77 -0.79
N PRO A 88 12.11 -25.04 -0.91
CA PRO A 88 11.91 -26.04 0.13
C PRO A 88 12.54 -25.62 1.45
N ALA A 89 11.83 -25.86 2.57
CA ALA A 89 12.32 -25.61 3.93
C ALA A 89 13.71 -26.23 4.21
N SER A 90 14.09 -27.27 3.46
CA SER A 90 15.40 -27.94 3.52
C SER A 90 16.58 -27.07 3.06
N LYS A 91 16.36 -25.95 2.35
CA LYS A 91 17.42 -24.98 2.01
C LYS A 91 17.62 -23.89 3.07
N ILE A 92 16.78 -23.83 4.10
CA ILE A 92 16.88 -22.85 5.17
C ILE A 92 17.84 -23.37 6.25
N LYS A 93 19.14 -23.46 5.92
CA LYS A 93 20.19 -23.96 6.84
C LYS A 93 20.39 -23.10 8.10
N HIS A 94 19.86 -21.87 8.12
CA HIS A 94 20.01 -20.92 9.23
C HIS A 94 18.78 -20.80 10.16
N LEU A 95 17.64 -21.43 9.84
CA LEU A 95 16.51 -21.57 10.79
C LEU A 95 16.63 -22.88 11.59
N ALA A 96 17.86 -23.39 11.75
CA ALA A 96 18.08 -24.68 12.35
C ALA A 96 17.72 -24.69 13.85
N CYS A 97 16.65 -25.45 14.12
CA CYS A 97 16.46 -26.34 15.25
C CYS A 97 15.72 -25.77 16.49
N ASN A 98 14.58 -26.41 16.79
CA ASN A 98 13.73 -26.36 17.98
C ASN A 98 12.79 -25.14 18.19
N SER A 99 13.17 -23.92 17.84
CA SER A 99 12.38 -22.71 18.17
C SER A 99 11.08 -22.53 17.36
N LEU A 100 10.98 -23.14 16.17
CA LEU A 100 9.82 -22.97 15.27
C LEU A 100 8.77 -24.07 15.41
N SER A 101 8.93 -24.97 16.39
CA SER A 101 8.06 -26.13 16.60
C SER A 101 6.61 -25.77 16.91
N ASN A 102 6.39 -24.64 17.61
CA ASN A 102 5.07 -24.13 18.00
C ASN A 102 4.33 -23.38 16.87
N LEU A 103 4.95 -23.22 15.69
CA LEU A 103 4.35 -22.54 14.55
C LEU A 103 3.65 -23.52 13.61
N SER A 104 2.54 -23.09 13.03
CA SER A 104 1.86 -23.85 11.97
C SER A 104 2.77 -24.02 10.75
N GLU A 105 2.51 -25.04 9.94
CA GLU A 105 3.24 -25.26 8.68
C GLU A 105 3.13 -24.04 7.74
N SER A 106 1.95 -23.41 7.68
CA SER A 106 1.73 -22.18 6.92
C SER A 106 2.55 -21.00 7.44
N ASP A 107 2.69 -20.85 8.76
CA ASP A 107 3.50 -19.77 9.35
C ASP A 107 4.98 -19.97 9.00
N ARG A 108 5.50 -21.20 9.14
CA ARG A 108 6.89 -21.54 8.79
C ARG A 108 7.19 -21.29 7.31
N LEU A 109 6.25 -21.63 6.44
CA LEU A 109 6.37 -21.38 5.01
C LEU A 109 6.44 -19.87 4.71
N LEU A 110 5.55 -19.09 5.32
CA LEU A 110 5.51 -17.65 5.12
C LEU A 110 6.78 -16.96 5.62
N LEU A 111 7.31 -17.38 6.78
CA LEU A 111 8.61 -16.92 7.30
C LEU A 111 9.76 -17.25 6.33
N GLY A 112 9.79 -18.48 5.80
CA GLY A 112 10.77 -18.89 4.80
C GLY A 112 10.70 -18.04 3.52
N ASN A 113 9.49 -17.72 3.05
CA ASN A 113 9.28 -16.86 1.89
C ASN A 113 9.78 -15.44 2.14
N VAL A 114 9.48 -14.85 3.30
CA VAL A 114 9.96 -13.51 3.69
C VAL A 114 11.49 -13.47 3.72
N PHE A 115 12.11 -14.47 4.35
CA PHE A 115 13.56 -14.61 4.42
C PHE A 115 14.16 -14.69 3.01
N ASN A 116 13.72 -15.65 2.21
CA ASN A 116 14.29 -15.90 0.90
C ASN A 116 14.08 -14.73 -0.07
N ALA A 117 12.89 -14.11 -0.06
CA ALA A 117 12.60 -12.94 -0.88
C ALA A 117 13.58 -11.80 -0.60
N TYR A 118 13.89 -11.53 0.67
CA TYR A 118 14.85 -10.50 1.04
C TYR A 118 16.29 -10.90 0.68
N GLU A 119 16.70 -12.13 1.00
CA GLU A 119 18.08 -12.60 0.74
C GLU A 119 18.40 -12.58 -0.77
N SER A 120 17.46 -13.02 -1.61
CA SER A 120 17.61 -13.05 -3.07
C SER A 120 17.53 -11.68 -3.75
N THR A 121 17.10 -10.63 -3.06
CA THR A 121 16.98 -9.27 -3.61
C THR A 121 17.93 -8.29 -2.93
N CYS A 122 17.67 -7.97 -1.67
CA CYS A 122 18.40 -6.94 -0.92
C CYS A 122 19.84 -7.36 -0.59
N MET A 123 20.07 -8.60 -0.18
CA MET A 123 21.41 -9.04 0.25
C MET A 123 22.38 -9.31 -0.91
N VAL A 124 21.88 -9.55 -2.11
CA VAL A 124 22.71 -9.72 -3.33
C VAL A 124 23.56 -8.47 -3.61
N ILE A 125 23.08 -7.28 -3.23
CA ILE A 125 23.76 -6.01 -3.49
C ILE A 125 24.85 -5.69 -2.49
N LYS A 126 24.73 -6.17 -1.25
CA LYS A 126 25.79 -6.08 -0.24
C LYS A 126 27.11 -6.67 -0.75
N ASN A 127 27.04 -7.71 -1.58
CA ASN A 127 28.20 -8.43 -2.07
C ASN A 127 28.88 -7.79 -3.30
N SER A 128 28.35 -6.68 -3.85
CA SER A 128 28.84 -6.17 -5.15
C SER A 128 29.20 -4.70 -5.24
N GLN A 129 28.80 -3.82 -4.29
CA GLN A 129 28.96 -2.38 -4.57
C GLN A 129 29.38 -1.42 -3.43
N PHE A 130 29.08 -1.65 -2.14
CA PHE A 130 29.44 -0.69 -1.09
C PHE A 130 29.70 -1.34 0.29
N PRO A 131 30.94 -1.29 0.84
CA PRO A 131 31.23 -1.86 2.17
C PRO A 131 30.63 -1.04 3.33
N GLU A 132 30.38 0.25 3.10
CA GLU A 132 29.79 1.19 4.04
C GLU A 132 28.70 1.99 3.31
N PHE A 133 27.59 2.28 3.99
CA PHE A 133 26.58 3.20 3.50
C PHE A 133 26.49 4.42 4.43
N PRO A 134 26.44 5.65 3.89
CA PRO A 134 26.70 6.02 2.50
C PRO A 134 28.14 5.71 2.10
N SER A 135 28.36 5.57 0.79
CA SER A 135 29.68 5.21 0.24
C SER A 135 30.75 6.27 0.51
N ARG A 136 30.31 7.53 0.67
CA ARG A 136 31.12 8.71 0.97
C ARG A 136 30.29 9.72 1.75
N LYS A 137 30.95 10.74 2.29
CA LYS A 137 30.27 11.87 2.94
C LYS A 137 29.62 12.76 1.87
N HIS A 138 28.37 13.13 2.09
CA HIS A 138 27.64 14.06 1.23
C HIS A 138 27.40 15.39 1.94
N THR A 139 27.40 16.48 1.17
CA THR A 139 27.05 17.82 1.65
C THR A 139 25.68 18.25 1.15
N HIS A 140 25.29 17.80 -0.04
CA HIS A 140 24.05 18.21 -0.69
C HIS A 140 22.99 17.10 -0.65
N LEU A 141 21.73 17.50 -0.40
CA LEU A 141 20.59 16.59 -0.29
C LEU A 141 20.44 15.70 -1.52
N PHE A 142 20.57 16.25 -2.73
CA PHE A 142 20.34 15.48 -3.95
C PHE A 142 21.40 14.39 -4.16
N GLU A 143 22.67 14.64 -3.81
CA GLU A 143 23.74 13.64 -3.90
C GLU A 143 23.49 12.49 -2.93
N TYR A 144 23.08 12.85 -1.71
CA TYR A 144 22.74 11.88 -0.68
C TYR A 144 21.52 11.03 -1.07
N LEU A 145 20.46 11.65 -1.60
CA LEU A 145 19.28 10.94 -2.09
C LEU A 145 19.56 10.07 -3.33
N ASN A 146 20.53 10.45 -4.16
CA ASN A 146 20.91 9.66 -5.33
C ASN A 146 21.54 8.32 -4.93
N GLU A 147 22.30 8.24 -3.84
CA GLU A 147 22.82 6.94 -3.35
C GLU A 147 21.69 6.01 -2.90
N TYR A 148 20.59 6.55 -2.36
CA TYR A 148 19.41 5.76 -2.03
C TYR A 148 18.62 5.28 -3.25
N SER A 149 18.86 5.82 -4.45
CA SER A 149 18.05 5.48 -5.64
C SER A 149 18.22 4.03 -6.09
N SER A 150 19.43 3.46 -5.95
CA SER A 150 19.70 2.05 -6.22
C SER A 150 19.01 1.17 -5.17
N ILE A 151 19.12 1.52 -3.90
CA ILE A 151 18.49 0.82 -2.77
C ILE A 151 16.97 0.83 -2.91
N HIS A 152 16.39 1.97 -3.31
CA HIS A 152 14.95 2.11 -3.52
C HIS A 152 14.41 1.12 -4.56
N LYS A 153 15.09 1.00 -5.70
CA LYS A 153 14.69 0.06 -6.77
C LYS A 153 14.64 -1.37 -6.24
N VAL A 154 15.61 -1.73 -5.41
CA VAL A 154 15.78 -3.08 -4.87
C VAL A 154 14.71 -3.40 -3.85
N LEU A 155 14.41 -2.45 -2.97
CA LEU A 155 13.29 -2.56 -2.04
C LEU A 155 11.95 -2.70 -2.77
N ILE A 156 11.75 -1.98 -3.87
CA ILE A 156 10.55 -2.15 -4.71
C ILE A 156 10.48 -3.57 -5.28
N GLU A 157 11.58 -4.11 -5.81
CA GLU A 157 11.60 -5.50 -6.30
C GLU A 157 11.34 -6.51 -5.18
N TYR A 158 11.93 -6.30 -4.00
CA TYR A 158 11.62 -7.09 -2.81
C TYR A 158 10.12 -7.07 -2.48
N PHE A 159 9.51 -5.89 -2.37
CA PHE A 159 8.09 -5.78 -2.05
C PHE A 159 7.18 -6.37 -3.14
N LYS A 160 7.59 -6.37 -4.41
CA LYS A 160 6.84 -7.04 -5.49
C LYS A 160 6.80 -8.56 -5.34
N ILE A 161 7.78 -9.17 -4.68
CA ILE A 161 7.77 -10.60 -4.37
C ILE A 161 6.73 -10.93 -3.28
N ILE A 162 6.43 -9.98 -2.40
CA ILE A 162 5.42 -10.12 -1.34
C ILE A 162 4.02 -10.16 -1.97
N PRO A 163 3.30 -11.30 -1.93
CA PRO A 163 2.05 -11.48 -2.68
C PRO A 163 0.99 -10.43 -2.36
N GLU A 164 0.80 -10.14 -1.07
CA GLU A 164 -0.19 -9.18 -0.58
C GLU A 164 0.12 -7.77 -1.08
N PHE A 165 1.40 -7.39 -1.15
CA PHE A 165 1.81 -6.08 -1.67
C PHE A 165 1.61 -6.04 -3.18
N ASN A 166 1.97 -7.12 -3.88
CA ASN A 166 1.83 -7.19 -5.34
C ASN A 166 0.37 -7.15 -5.81
N ASN A 167 -0.59 -7.56 -4.98
CA ASN A 167 -2.01 -7.51 -5.30
C ASN A 167 -2.66 -6.12 -5.13
N LEU A 168 -1.97 -5.17 -4.49
CA LEU A 168 -2.48 -3.81 -4.34
C LEU A 168 -2.55 -3.06 -5.67
N SER A 169 -3.41 -2.03 -5.72
CA SER A 169 -3.45 -1.13 -6.86
C SER A 169 -2.11 -0.39 -7.02
N ILE A 170 -1.75 -0.02 -8.25
CA ILE A 170 -0.51 0.74 -8.50
C ILE A 170 -0.50 2.05 -7.72
N ALA A 171 -1.65 2.73 -7.63
CA ALA A 171 -1.80 3.95 -6.84
C ALA A 171 -1.49 3.73 -5.35
N ASP A 172 -1.97 2.63 -4.77
CA ASP A 172 -1.73 2.31 -3.37
C ASP A 172 -0.27 1.91 -3.12
N LYS A 173 0.33 1.11 -4.02
CA LYS A 173 1.76 0.78 -3.98
C LYS A 173 2.62 2.04 -3.97
N ILE A 174 2.33 3.01 -4.85
CA ILE A 174 3.04 4.29 -4.92
C ILE A 174 2.87 5.08 -3.62
N CYS A 175 1.65 5.18 -3.11
CA CYS A 175 1.40 5.94 -1.89
C CYS A 175 2.13 5.35 -0.68
N LEU A 176 2.05 4.04 -0.50
CA LEU A 176 2.67 3.34 0.62
C LEU A 176 4.19 3.51 0.63
N ILE A 177 4.85 3.24 -0.49
CA ILE A 177 6.31 3.35 -0.60
C ILE A 177 6.76 4.79 -0.41
N ARG A 178 6.08 5.77 -1.04
CA ARG A 178 6.43 7.18 -0.92
C ARG A 178 6.39 7.66 0.54
N ASN A 179 5.37 7.26 1.30
CA ASN A 179 5.18 7.75 2.65
C ASN A 179 6.13 7.11 3.67
N GLN A 180 6.55 5.87 3.43
CA GLN A 180 7.35 5.09 4.37
C GLN A 180 8.83 4.97 3.98
N PHE A 181 9.21 5.55 2.84
CA PHE A 181 10.54 5.44 2.23
C PHE A 181 11.70 5.64 3.22
N GLY A 182 11.69 6.74 3.97
CA GLY A 182 12.76 7.06 4.92
C GLY A 182 12.89 6.04 6.07
N VAL A 183 11.77 5.51 6.55
CA VAL A 183 11.77 4.51 7.64
C VAL A 183 12.25 3.15 7.11
N ILE A 184 11.73 2.74 5.94
CA ILE A 184 12.10 1.48 5.27
C ILE A 184 13.61 1.46 5.02
N ILE A 185 14.17 2.54 4.49
CA ILE A 185 15.60 2.67 4.24
C ILE A 185 16.41 2.51 5.53
N ASN A 186 16.05 3.23 6.60
CA ASN A 186 16.83 3.16 7.83
C ASN A 186 16.85 1.74 8.43
N ILE A 187 15.74 1.00 8.32
CA ILE A 187 15.69 -0.41 8.74
C ILE A 187 16.55 -1.28 7.81
N ASN A 188 16.44 -1.11 6.49
CA ASN A 188 17.21 -1.87 5.50
C ASN A 188 18.71 -1.69 5.69
N GLU A 189 19.18 -0.45 5.84
CA GLU A 189 20.59 -0.15 6.04
C GLU A 189 21.10 -0.72 7.36
N ALA A 190 20.29 -0.72 8.42
CA ALA A 190 20.64 -1.37 9.68
C ALA A 190 20.79 -2.89 9.51
N ILE A 191 19.95 -3.56 8.71
CA ILE A 191 20.08 -4.99 8.41
C ILE A 191 21.37 -5.28 7.63
N ILE A 192 21.67 -4.47 6.61
CA ILE A 192 22.81 -4.67 5.71
C ILE A 192 24.14 -4.35 6.41
N HIS A 193 24.27 -3.17 7.00
CA HIS A 193 25.54 -2.65 7.53
C HIS A 193 25.74 -2.91 9.04
N ARG A 194 24.66 -3.20 9.79
CA ARG A 194 24.70 -3.57 11.21
C ARG A 194 25.46 -2.56 12.10
N GLY A 195 25.39 -1.28 11.75
CA GLY A 195 26.09 -0.24 12.49
C GLY A 195 25.79 1.15 11.97
N ILE A 196 26.20 2.15 12.77
CA ILE A 196 26.16 3.55 12.38
C ILE A 196 27.54 3.92 11.86
N THR A 197 27.55 4.46 10.65
CA THR A 197 28.77 4.76 9.92
C THR A 197 29.12 6.24 10.05
N THR A 198 30.41 6.59 9.95
CA THR A 198 30.81 8.01 10.03
C THR A 198 30.24 8.79 8.86
N ASN A 199 30.15 8.15 7.68
CA ASN A 199 29.56 8.75 6.50
C ASN A 199 28.07 9.06 6.72
N LEU A 200 27.32 8.18 7.39
CA LEU A 200 25.90 8.39 7.66
C LEU A 200 25.67 9.57 8.61
N VAL A 201 26.44 9.66 9.69
CA VAL A 201 26.34 10.73 10.69
C VAL A 201 26.64 12.08 10.04
N VAL A 202 27.75 12.17 9.30
CA VAL A 202 28.16 13.43 8.66
C VAL A 202 27.21 13.83 7.55
N SER A 203 26.85 12.90 6.66
CA SER A 203 25.94 13.20 5.53
C SER A 203 24.57 13.63 6.03
N SER A 204 24.00 12.92 7.01
CA SER A 204 22.72 13.30 7.61
C SER A 204 22.80 14.67 8.27
N SER A 205 23.90 14.97 8.99
CA SER A 205 24.07 16.27 9.67
C SER A 205 24.15 17.42 8.67
N ASN A 206 24.88 17.23 7.57
CA ASN A 206 25.00 18.23 6.51
C ASN A 206 23.66 18.48 5.80
N VAL A 207 22.90 17.41 5.57
CA VAL A 207 21.71 17.45 4.71
C VAL A 207 20.43 17.81 5.46
N TYR A 208 20.25 17.30 6.68
CA TYR A 208 19.04 17.49 7.49
C TYR A 208 19.25 18.33 8.75
N GLY A 209 20.50 18.64 9.08
CA GLY A 209 20.87 19.28 10.35
C GLY A 209 20.96 18.29 11.52
N VAL A 210 21.60 18.77 12.60
CA VAL A 210 21.97 17.95 13.76
C VAL A 210 20.76 17.37 14.49
N HIS A 211 19.67 18.13 14.64
CA HIS A 211 18.50 17.67 15.37
C HIS A 211 17.81 16.47 14.70
N ILE A 212 17.57 16.56 13.38
CA ILE A 212 16.95 15.45 12.62
C ILE A 212 17.90 14.25 12.59
N THR A 213 19.20 14.50 12.39
CA THR A 213 20.21 13.45 12.41
C THR A 213 20.20 12.67 13.72
N ASN A 214 20.21 13.36 14.86
CA ASN A 214 20.14 12.69 16.17
C ASN A 214 18.87 11.84 16.33
N ARG A 215 17.74 12.24 15.74
CA ARG A 215 16.52 11.41 15.75
C ARG A 215 16.68 10.16 14.88
N ILE A 216 17.29 10.29 13.70
CA ILE A 216 17.57 9.16 12.80
C ILE A 216 18.51 8.16 13.50
N LEU A 217 19.62 8.65 14.05
CA LEU A 217 20.61 7.81 14.72
C LEU A 217 20.02 7.07 15.93
N LYS A 218 19.26 7.77 16.80
CA LYS A 218 18.56 7.13 17.92
C LYS A 218 17.57 6.05 17.47
N SER A 219 16.91 6.23 16.32
CA SER A 219 16.03 5.20 15.77
C SER A 219 16.83 3.98 15.30
N ILE A 220 17.99 4.18 14.67
CA ILE A 220 18.87 3.08 14.24
C ILE A 220 19.45 2.35 15.45
N GLU A 221 19.92 3.05 16.47
CA GLU A 221 20.45 2.46 17.72
C GLU A 221 19.45 1.50 18.38
N ARG A 222 18.15 1.81 18.33
CA ARG A 222 17.09 0.93 18.87
C ARG A 222 16.91 -0.36 18.08
N ILE A 223 17.30 -0.37 16.80
CA ILE A 223 17.10 -1.49 15.89
C ILE A 223 18.33 -2.41 15.85
N ILE A 224 19.54 -1.87 16.05
CA ILE A 224 20.81 -2.62 16.03
C ILE A 224 20.79 -3.92 16.85
N PRO A 225 20.25 -3.97 18.08
CA PRO A 225 20.22 -5.22 18.86
C PRO A 225 19.52 -6.39 18.14
N PHE A 226 18.58 -6.09 17.24
CA PHE A 226 17.77 -7.07 16.52
C PHE A 226 18.34 -7.45 15.15
N THR A 227 19.46 -6.87 14.69
CA THR A 227 20.01 -7.13 13.35
C THR A 227 20.63 -8.52 13.18
N HIS A 228 20.84 -9.23 14.28
CA HIS A 228 21.33 -10.62 14.28
C HIS A 228 20.21 -11.62 14.05
N ASP A 229 18.95 -11.25 14.33
CA ASP A 229 17.81 -12.10 14.06
C ASP A 229 17.60 -12.21 12.54
N PRO A 230 17.45 -13.43 11.99
CA PRO A 230 17.39 -13.64 10.56
C PRO A 230 16.10 -13.12 9.92
N ILE A 231 15.00 -12.89 10.66
CA ILE A 231 13.67 -12.65 10.10
C ILE A 231 12.96 -11.41 10.68
N LEU A 232 13.17 -11.07 11.96
CA LEU A 232 12.41 -10.06 12.70
C LEU A 232 12.34 -8.72 11.97
N LEU A 233 13.49 -8.18 11.56
CA LEU A 233 13.53 -6.89 10.86
C LEU A 233 13.03 -6.97 9.41
N LYS A 234 13.08 -8.16 8.78
CA LYS A 234 12.49 -8.39 7.45
C LYS A 234 10.96 -8.37 7.52
N LEU A 235 10.37 -8.96 8.56
CA LEU A 235 8.94 -8.83 8.84
C LEU A 235 8.55 -7.38 9.13
N LEU A 236 9.35 -6.68 9.94
CA LEU A 236 9.11 -5.27 10.25
C LEU A 236 9.13 -4.40 8.98
N LEU A 237 10.03 -4.64 8.03
CA LEU A 237 10.05 -3.95 6.74
C LEU A 237 8.73 -4.10 5.98
N ILE A 238 8.20 -5.32 5.91
CA ILE A 238 6.92 -5.58 5.24
C ILE A 238 5.77 -4.87 5.96
N ILE A 239 5.71 -4.97 7.29
CA ILE A 239 4.67 -4.33 8.10
C ILE A 239 4.69 -2.80 7.89
N VAL A 240 5.88 -2.20 7.92
CA VAL A 240 6.08 -0.76 7.68
C VAL A 240 5.69 -0.39 6.26
N ALA A 241 5.98 -1.23 5.25
CA ALA A 241 5.55 -0.98 3.88
C ALA A 241 4.03 -0.93 3.71
N PHE A 242 3.25 -1.56 4.58
CA PHE A 242 1.78 -1.44 4.60
C PHE A 242 1.24 -0.33 5.53
N CYS A 243 2.10 0.39 6.25
CA CYS A 243 1.66 1.50 7.12
C CYS A 243 1.12 2.67 6.29
N SER A 244 -0.18 2.90 6.38
CA SER A 244 -0.86 3.99 5.67
C SER A 244 -0.84 5.34 6.40
N GLY A 245 -0.27 5.45 7.62
CA GLY A 245 -0.31 6.68 8.43
C GLY A 245 1.04 7.14 8.98
N ASN A 246 1.41 8.42 8.70
CA ASN A 246 1.75 9.46 9.71
C ASN A 246 2.54 10.66 9.13
N TYR A 247 1.87 11.53 8.37
CA TYR A 247 2.26 12.95 8.25
C TYR A 247 1.01 13.82 7.94
N ARG A 248 -0.03 13.73 8.78
CA ARG A 248 -1.01 14.82 8.85
C ARG A 248 -0.53 15.82 9.89
N ASN A 249 -0.18 17.02 9.44
CA ASN A 249 -0.33 18.19 10.29
C ASN A 249 -1.80 18.24 10.72
N ARG A 250 -2.08 18.45 12.01
CA ARG A 250 -3.45 18.51 12.56
C ARG A 250 -4.37 19.52 11.87
N ASN A 251 -3.82 20.38 11.01
CA ASN A 251 -4.53 21.46 10.31
C ASN A 251 -4.77 21.19 8.81
N ASP A 252 -4.38 20.03 8.28
CA ASP A 252 -4.61 19.71 6.86
C ASP A 252 -6.02 19.16 6.65
N THR A 253 -6.91 20.02 6.14
CA THR A 253 -8.31 19.72 5.82
C THR A 253 -8.49 19.11 4.43
N GLY A 254 -7.39 18.81 3.72
CA GLY A 254 -7.40 18.07 2.47
C GLY A 254 -7.94 16.65 2.66
N MET A 255 -9.13 16.38 2.10
CA MET A 255 -9.69 15.04 1.95
C MET A 255 -9.00 14.26 0.83
N ASP A 256 -7.67 14.28 0.78
CA ASP A 256 -6.94 13.39 -0.12
C ASP A 256 -7.03 11.97 0.46
N GLN A 257 -7.69 11.10 -0.30
CA GLN A 257 -7.81 9.69 -0.01
C GLN A 257 -6.39 9.08 -0.03
N ILE A 258 -5.83 8.81 1.15
CA ILE A 258 -4.43 8.40 1.33
C ILE A 258 -4.16 7.12 0.54
N CYS A 259 -5.04 6.13 0.61
CA CYS A 259 -5.04 4.95 -0.25
C CYS A 259 -6.48 4.63 -0.67
N ASN A 260 -6.65 4.07 -1.86
CA ASN A 260 -7.94 3.73 -2.44
C ASN A 260 -8.59 2.55 -1.70
N ASP A 261 -7.82 1.52 -1.37
CA ASP A 261 -8.30 0.31 -0.68
C ASP A 261 -7.61 0.09 0.68
N THR A 262 -7.86 1.00 1.61
CA THR A 262 -7.31 0.95 2.98
C THR A 262 -7.63 -0.35 3.72
N LEU A 263 -8.78 -0.97 3.42
CA LEU A 263 -9.19 -2.22 4.07
C LEU A 263 -8.33 -3.39 3.61
N SER A 264 -8.08 -3.53 2.31
CA SER A 264 -7.17 -4.57 1.80
C SER A 264 -5.73 -4.37 2.28
N ILE A 265 -5.27 -3.11 2.40
CA ILE A 265 -3.95 -2.80 2.98
C ILE A 265 -3.88 -3.23 4.45
N TYR A 266 -4.92 -2.93 5.24
CA TYR A 266 -4.98 -3.36 6.63
C TYR A 266 -4.95 -4.89 6.78
N TYR A 267 -5.74 -5.61 5.96
CA TYR A 267 -5.71 -7.08 5.97
C TYR A 267 -4.33 -7.63 5.60
N ALA A 268 -3.70 -7.07 4.56
CA ALA A 268 -2.34 -7.42 4.17
C ALA A 268 -1.34 -7.21 5.29
N GLN A 269 -1.38 -6.05 5.96
CA GLN A 269 -0.53 -5.75 7.10
C GLN A 269 -0.74 -6.75 8.25
N ASN A 270 -2.00 -7.05 8.58
CA ASN A 270 -2.33 -7.88 9.73
C ASN A 270 -1.77 -9.31 9.62
N ILE A 271 -1.68 -9.86 8.38
CA ILE A 271 -1.03 -11.16 8.15
C ILE A 271 0.39 -11.18 8.71
N TYR A 272 1.17 -10.14 8.43
CA TYR A 272 2.58 -10.06 8.84
C TYR A 272 2.74 -9.62 10.31
N VAL A 273 1.81 -8.84 10.85
CA VAL A 273 1.78 -8.49 12.29
C VAL A 273 1.53 -9.73 13.14
N GLU A 274 0.51 -10.53 12.79
CA GLU A 274 0.22 -11.80 13.47
C GLU A 274 1.40 -12.77 13.36
N LEU A 275 2.00 -12.86 12.17
CA LEU A 275 3.18 -13.70 11.96
C LEU A 275 4.37 -13.26 12.82
N LEU A 276 4.62 -11.96 12.92
CA LEU A 276 5.66 -11.40 13.80
C LEU A 276 5.38 -11.74 15.27
N TRP A 277 4.13 -11.63 15.72
CA TRP A 277 3.75 -11.96 17.09
C TRP A 277 4.01 -13.44 17.40
N LYS A 278 3.56 -14.33 16.53
CA LYS A 278 3.82 -15.77 16.65
C LYS A 278 5.31 -16.08 16.63
N TYR A 279 6.06 -15.43 15.74
CA TYR A 279 7.52 -15.60 15.65
C TYR A 279 8.20 -15.21 16.97
N ILE A 280 7.89 -14.03 17.52
CA ILE A 280 8.45 -13.56 18.80
C ILE A 280 8.10 -14.52 19.95
N LEU A 281 6.84 -14.96 20.05
CA LEU A 281 6.41 -15.89 21.09
C LEU A 281 7.10 -17.26 21.01
N SER A 282 7.51 -17.67 19.81
CA SER A 282 8.24 -18.93 19.61
C SER A 282 9.74 -18.85 19.96
N HIS A 283 10.28 -17.64 20.16
CA HIS A 283 11.68 -17.39 20.52
C HIS A 283 11.84 -16.75 21.92
N SER A 284 10.74 -16.55 22.66
CA SER A 284 10.72 -16.03 24.03
C SER A 284 10.92 -17.14 25.07
#